data_AF-A0A919XKQ6-F1
#
_entry.id   AF-A0A919XKQ6-F1
#
_cell.length_a   1.000
_cell.length_b   1.000
_cell.length_c   1.000
_cell.angle_alpha   90.00
_cell.angle_beta   90.00
_cell.angle_gamma   90.00
#
_symmetry.space_group_name_H-M   'P 1'
#
loop_
_entity.id
_entity.type
_entity.pdbx_description
1 polymer ?
#
loop_
_entity_poly.entity_id
_entity_poly.type
_entity_poly.pdbx_seq_one_letter_code
_entity_poly.pdbx_strand_id
1 'polypeptide(L)'
;MKRAVFKPLLTVLSLAVALVMVFPAGSASAADSKWINQVQADYTAYNQKMTTSYKNYQQQIETSYNQYLTRYTATMTELESKVLSDLKQWDETLETDYNQLKEKYGDDRDKANALRTYDKYINQHFRGSPMNLYATAANRDYRESTMWVYSTALNENFIDSKTWRYSKAINPNYLDSAAFKYSKAVNENYYDSPMQRLKHASSKSYYGSPIYQYYYGKISKTKAQQEYAKIYKQQTERLNAIITKSKQDIANRAEVTRQELDLLHAKSVDALEQRREEALKKISDLRIQICGEGLSWEPLLKKPAQQ
;
A
#
# COMPACT_ATOMS: atom_id res chain seq x y z
N MET A 1 -16.35 19.48 0.05
CA MET A 1 -14.96 19.72 -0.40
C MET A 1 -14.58 18.68 -1.45
N LYS A 2 -14.18 19.13 -2.63
CA LYS A 2 -13.95 18.32 -3.84
C LYS A 2 -12.82 17.31 -3.62
N ARG A 3 -13.10 16.01 -3.73
CA ARG A 3 -12.09 14.94 -3.70
C ARG A 3 -11.25 15.03 -4.97
N ALA A 4 -9.97 15.35 -4.83
CA ALA A 4 -8.99 15.26 -5.91
C ALA A 4 -8.74 13.77 -6.21
N VAL A 5 -9.38 13.25 -7.25
CA VAL A 5 -9.09 11.94 -7.83
C VAL A 5 -7.76 12.06 -8.56
N PHE A 6 -6.69 11.53 -7.96
CA PHE A 6 -5.40 11.36 -8.64
C PHE A 6 -5.59 10.34 -9.77
N LYS A 7 -5.82 10.82 -10.99
CA LYS A 7 -5.79 9.98 -12.19
C LYS A 7 -4.32 9.66 -12.49
N PRO A 8 -3.88 8.39 -12.52
CA PRO A 8 -2.57 8.07 -13.05
C PRO A 8 -2.62 8.32 -14.57
N LEU A 9 -1.94 9.36 -15.02
CA LEU A 9 -1.74 9.62 -16.45
C LEU A 9 -0.89 8.47 -17.01
N LEU A 10 -1.53 7.49 -17.65
CA LEU A 10 -0.88 6.49 -18.49
C LEU A 10 -0.42 7.20 -19.78
N THR A 11 0.75 7.82 -19.74
CA THR A 11 1.46 8.24 -20.96
C THR A 11 2.03 7.00 -21.63
N VAL A 12 1.24 6.44 -22.56
CA VAL A 12 1.73 5.50 -23.57
C VAL A 12 2.68 6.28 -24.47
N LEU A 13 3.98 6.16 -24.24
CA LEU A 13 5.01 6.68 -25.14
C LEU A 13 5.16 5.70 -26.31
N SER A 14 4.31 5.83 -27.31
CA SER A 14 4.47 5.16 -28.60
C SER A 14 5.71 5.72 -29.30
N LEU A 15 6.85 5.03 -29.17
CA LEU A 15 8.06 5.33 -29.92
C LEU A 15 7.95 4.72 -31.32
N ALA A 16 7.35 5.46 -32.26
CA ALA A 16 7.45 5.15 -33.67
C ALA A 16 8.82 5.67 -34.19
N VAL A 17 9.79 4.77 -34.34
CA VAL A 17 11.02 5.10 -35.08
C VAL A 17 10.78 4.70 -36.54
N ALA A 18 10.55 5.72 -37.38
CA ALA A 18 10.48 5.55 -38.83
C ALA A 18 11.89 5.33 -39.38
N LEU A 19 12.22 4.10 -39.78
CA LEU A 19 13.42 3.81 -40.57
C LEU A 19 13.15 4.17 -42.04
N VAL A 20 13.71 5.29 -42.49
CA VAL A 20 13.83 5.62 -43.93
C VAL A 20 15.04 4.88 -44.48
N MET A 21 14.85 4.00 -45.47
CA MET A 21 15.92 3.27 -46.15
C MET A 21 16.09 3.76 -47.60
N VAL A 22 17.29 4.22 -47.94
CA VAL A 22 17.75 4.44 -49.32
C VAL A 22 18.98 3.56 -49.54
N PHE A 23 18.99 2.76 -50.62
CA PHE A 23 20.03 1.77 -50.93
C PHE A 23 20.86 2.18 -52.15
N PRO A 24 22.19 1.98 -52.09
CA PRO A 24 22.95 1.50 -53.23
C PRO A 24 23.47 0.09 -52.96
N ALA A 25 23.22 -0.83 -53.90
CA ALA A 25 23.81 -2.16 -53.93
C ALA A 25 25.28 -2.02 -54.32
N GLY A 26 26.19 -2.44 -53.43
CA GLY A 26 27.63 -2.38 -53.64
C GLY A 26 28.34 -3.51 -52.92
N SER A 27 29.22 -4.15 -53.68
CA SER A 27 30.10 -5.30 -53.48
C SER A 27 30.73 -5.51 -52.09
N ALA A 28 31.12 -6.77 -51.84
CA ALA A 28 31.89 -7.25 -50.69
C ALA A 28 32.99 -6.26 -50.27
N SER A 29 32.69 -5.52 -49.21
CA SER A 29 33.51 -4.48 -48.61
C SER A 29 33.45 -4.69 -47.11
N ALA A 30 34.51 -4.32 -46.38
CA ALA A 30 34.60 -4.39 -44.94
C ALA A 30 33.24 -4.05 -44.29
N ALA A 31 32.74 -4.93 -43.41
CA ALA A 31 31.43 -4.78 -42.79
C ALA A 31 31.24 -3.32 -42.34
N ASP A 32 30.10 -2.72 -42.69
CA ASP A 32 29.79 -1.31 -42.47
C ASP A 32 29.87 -1.00 -40.97
N SER A 33 31.06 -0.56 -40.56
CA SER A 33 31.40 -0.30 -39.16
C SER A 33 30.56 0.85 -38.61
N LYS A 34 30.14 1.78 -39.47
CA LYS A 34 29.24 2.88 -39.11
C LYS A 34 27.87 2.34 -38.69
N TRP A 35 27.27 1.45 -39.49
CA TRP A 35 25.97 0.85 -39.12
C TRP A 35 26.08 -0.01 -37.86
N ILE A 36 27.12 -0.84 -37.73
CA ILE A 36 27.33 -1.69 -36.55
C ILE A 36 27.49 -0.85 -35.27
N ASN A 37 28.30 0.21 -35.34
CA ASN A 37 28.51 1.12 -34.22
C ASN A 37 27.23 1.88 -33.87
N GLN A 38 26.42 2.26 -34.87
CA GLN A 38 25.12 2.90 -34.65
C GLN A 38 24.17 1.98 -33.87
N VAL A 39 24.02 0.71 -34.28
CA VAL A 39 23.16 -0.26 -33.58
C VAL A 39 23.57 -0.43 -32.11
N GLN A 40 24.87 -0.50 -31.84
CA GLN A 40 25.40 -0.60 -30.47
C GLN A 40 25.14 0.67 -29.66
N ALA A 41 25.28 1.85 -30.28
CA ALA A 41 25.01 3.14 -29.64
C ALA A 41 23.51 3.28 -29.31
N ASP A 42 22.64 2.94 -30.26
CA ASP A 42 21.18 2.96 -30.11
C ASP A 42 20.73 2.03 -28.97
N TYR A 43 21.27 0.81 -28.93
CA TYR A 43 21.01 -0.12 -27.83
C TYR A 43 21.45 0.46 -26.47
N THR A 44 22.66 1.00 -26.40
CA THR A 44 23.20 1.59 -25.16
C THR A 44 22.33 2.73 -24.65
N ALA A 45 21.94 3.64 -25.55
CA ALA A 45 21.05 4.75 -25.23
C ALA A 45 19.66 4.27 -24.78
N TYR A 46 19.11 3.27 -25.47
CA TYR A 46 17.82 2.67 -25.09
C TYR A 46 17.89 2.00 -23.71
N ASN A 47 18.93 1.20 -23.44
CA ASN A 47 19.13 0.56 -22.14
C ASN A 47 19.26 1.58 -21.00
N GLN A 48 20.04 2.64 -21.22
CA GLN A 48 20.18 3.72 -20.25
C GLN A 48 18.83 4.40 -19.97
N LYS A 49 18.06 4.71 -21.02
CA LYS A 49 16.72 5.29 -20.88
C LYS A 49 15.79 4.41 -20.05
N MET A 50 15.74 3.10 -20.35
CA MET A 50 14.86 2.17 -19.65
C MET A 50 15.28 1.94 -18.20
N THR A 51 16.59 1.83 -17.94
CA THR A 51 17.15 1.71 -16.59
C THR A 51 16.85 2.95 -15.75
N THR A 52 17.06 4.15 -16.30
CA THR A 52 16.74 5.42 -15.61
C THR A 52 15.24 5.53 -15.34
N SER A 53 14.40 5.20 -16.33
CA SER A 53 12.95 5.21 -16.15
C SER A 53 12.48 4.27 -15.04
N TYR A 54 13.05 3.07 -14.97
CA TYR A 54 12.79 2.12 -13.89
C TYR A 54 13.23 2.67 -12.52
N LYS A 55 14.45 3.19 -12.40
CA LYS A 55 14.94 3.77 -11.12
C LYS A 55 14.04 4.90 -10.62
N ASN A 56 13.66 5.82 -11.51
CA ASN A 56 12.76 6.92 -11.17
C ASN A 56 11.39 6.42 -10.73
N TYR A 57 10.84 5.43 -11.43
CA TYR A 57 9.57 4.82 -11.06
C TYR A 57 9.65 4.10 -9.71
N GLN A 58 10.72 3.35 -9.46
CA GLN A 58 10.95 2.65 -8.19
C GLN A 58 11.01 3.63 -7.01
N GLN A 59 11.78 4.71 -7.15
CA GLN A 59 11.85 5.76 -6.14
C GLN A 59 10.48 6.42 -5.89
N GLN A 60 9.71 6.67 -6.95
CA GLN A 60 8.37 7.25 -6.85
C GLN A 60 7.42 6.35 -6.07
N ILE A 61 7.38 5.04 -6.36
CA ILE A 61 6.46 4.12 -5.68
C ILE A 61 6.87 3.88 -4.23
N GLU A 62 8.16 3.83 -3.91
CA GLU A 62 8.65 3.73 -2.53
C GLU A 62 8.29 4.98 -1.73
N THR A 63 8.51 6.16 -2.30
CA THR A 63 8.12 7.44 -1.67
C THR A 63 6.61 7.48 -1.42
N SER A 64 5.81 7.09 -2.40
CA SER A 64 4.35 7.07 -2.30
C SER A 64 3.87 6.09 -1.23
N TYR A 65 4.47 4.89 -1.16
CA TYR A 65 4.17 3.90 -0.12
C TYR A 65 4.53 4.39 1.28
N ASN A 66 5.69 5.03 1.45
CA ASN A 66 6.10 5.55 2.76
C ASN A 66 5.17 6.66 3.23
N GLN A 67 4.82 7.62 2.35
CA GLN A 67 3.85 8.68 2.66
C GLN A 67 2.48 8.10 3.02
N TYR A 68 2.04 7.08 2.27
CA TYR A 68 0.81 6.35 2.55
C TYR A 68 0.84 5.72 3.95
N LEU A 69 1.90 4.98 4.29
CA LEU A 69 2.03 4.31 5.57
C LEU A 69 2.06 5.31 6.72
N THR A 70 2.87 6.38 6.61
CA THR A 70 2.92 7.46 7.61
C THR A 70 1.54 8.05 7.87
N ARG A 71 0.76 8.32 6.81
CA ARG A 71 -0.58 8.89 6.95
C ARG A 71 -1.53 7.97 7.70
N TYR A 72 -1.62 6.69 7.32
CA TYR A 72 -2.56 5.78 7.98
C TYR A 72 -2.13 5.46 9.41
N THR A 73 -0.83 5.37 9.68
CA THR A 73 -0.32 5.24 11.05
C THR A 73 -0.72 6.45 11.88
N ALA A 74 -0.55 7.67 11.37
CA ALA A 74 -0.97 8.88 12.08
C ALA A 74 -2.48 8.91 12.36
N THR A 75 -3.31 8.56 11.37
CA THR A 75 -4.77 8.47 11.54
C THR A 75 -5.17 7.43 12.59
N MET A 76 -4.52 6.27 12.61
CA MET A 76 -4.78 5.22 13.60
C MET A 76 -4.33 5.67 15.01
N THR A 77 -3.17 6.31 15.13
CA THR A 77 -2.66 6.86 16.40
C THR A 77 -3.55 8.00 16.93
N GLU A 78 -4.08 8.85 16.05
CA GLU A 78 -5.03 9.90 16.46
C GLU A 78 -6.33 9.29 17.03
N LEU A 79 -6.86 8.26 16.36
CA LEU A 79 -8.03 7.51 16.85
C LEU A 79 -7.75 6.86 18.21
N GLU A 80 -6.59 6.19 18.34
CA GLU A 80 -6.14 5.58 19.60
C GLU A 80 -6.08 6.62 20.72
N SER A 81 -5.38 7.73 20.49
CA SER A 81 -5.18 8.79 21.47
C SER A 81 -6.51 9.39 21.91
N LYS A 82 -7.45 9.61 20.97
CA LYS A 82 -8.77 10.17 21.28
C LYS A 82 -9.59 9.24 22.17
N VAL A 83 -9.61 7.94 21.86
CA VAL A 83 -10.36 6.95 22.63
C VAL A 83 -9.74 6.71 24.01
N LEU A 84 -8.41 6.63 24.11
CA LEU A 84 -7.74 6.47 25.41
C LEU A 84 -7.92 7.70 26.30
N SER A 85 -7.93 8.91 25.72
CA SER A 85 -8.21 10.13 26.46
C SER A 85 -9.65 10.16 27.00
N ASP A 86 -10.63 9.74 26.19
CA ASP A 86 -12.03 9.64 26.62
C ASP A 86 -12.22 8.57 27.70
N LEU A 87 -11.58 7.41 27.56
CA LEU A 87 -11.60 6.35 28.57
C LEU A 87 -11.08 6.88 29.92
N LYS A 88 -9.96 7.59 29.92
CA LYS A 88 -9.39 8.20 31.13
C LYS A 88 -10.35 9.22 31.75
N GLN A 89 -10.96 10.08 30.94
CA GLN A 89 -11.92 11.07 31.42
C GLN A 89 -13.15 10.41 32.07
N TRP A 90 -13.65 9.33 31.47
CA TRP A 90 -14.79 8.60 32.03
C TRP A 90 -14.44 7.82 33.29
N ASP A 91 -13.24 7.23 33.39
CA ASP A 91 -12.80 6.60 34.64
C ASP A 91 -12.86 7.60 35.81
N GLU A 92 -12.27 8.80 35.64
CA GLU A 92 -12.27 9.85 36.66
C GLU A 92 -13.70 10.35 37.00
N THR A 93 -14.53 10.53 35.96
CA THR A 93 -15.91 11.01 36.10
C THR A 93 -16.78 10.00 36.86
N LEU A 94 -16.69 8.72 36.47
CA LEU A 94 -17.52 7.66 37.03
C LEU A 94 -17.09 7.28 38.44
N GLU A 95 -15.79 7.32 38.75
CA GLU A 95 -15.30 7.12 40.11
C GLU A 95 -15.77 8.23 41.05
N THR A 96 -15.74 9.49 40.59
CA THR A 96 -16.29 10.62 41.33
C THR A 96 -17.79 10.45 41.58
N ASP A 97 -18.57 10.11 40.55
CA ASP A 97 -20.01 9.89 40.65
C ASP A 97 -20.34 8.72 41.60
N TYR A 98 -19.59 7.61 41.52
CA TYR A 98 -19.76 6.49 42.46
C TYR A 98 -19.52 6.90 43.90
N ASN A 99 -18.46 7.66 44.18
CA ASN A 99 -18.18 8.13 45.53
C ASN A 99 -19.31 9.00 46.10
N GLN A 100 -19.90 9.88 45.27
CA GLN A 100 -21.07 10.69 45.65
C GLN A 100 -22.31 9.83 45.89
N LEU A 101 -22.58 8.86 45.02
CA LEU A 101 -23.70 7.92 45.20
C LEU A 101 -23.53 7.09 46.48
N LYS A 102 -22.31 6.63 46.76
CA LYS A 102 -21.98 5.84 47.94
C LYS A 102 -22.12 6.67 49.23
N GLU A 103 -21.71 7.93 49.22
CA GLU A 103 -21.91 8.84 50.36
C GLU A 103 -23.40 9.06 50.65
N LYS A 104 -24.22 9.25 49.61
CA LYS A 104 -25.65 9.55 49.78
C LYS A 104 -26.53 8.33 50.07
N TYR A 105 -26.19 7.18 49.49
CA TYR A 105 -27.05 5.99 49.49
C TYR A 105 -26.37 4.73 50.06
N GLY A 106 -25.15 4.84 50.60
CA GLY A 106 -24.36 3.68 51.04
C GLY A 106 -24.99 2.85 52.16
N ASP A 107 -25.76 3.49 53.04
CA ASP A 107 -26.47 2.84 54.15
C ASP A 107 -27.87 2.33 53.75
N ASP A 108 -28.33 2.66 52.53
CA ASP A 108 -29.62 2.21 52.00
C ASP A 108 -29.52 0.76 51.52
N ARG A 109 -30.13 -0.14 52.30
CA ARG A 109 -30.13 -1.59 52.03
C ARG A 109 -30.78 -1.93 50.69
N ASP A 110 -31.76 -1.16 50.22
CA ASP A 110 -32.45 -1.41 48.96
C ASP A 110 -31.56 -1.05 47.76
N LYS A 111 -30.61 -0.12 47.95
CA LYS A 111 -29.67 0.34 46.90
C LYS A 111 -28.31 -0.35 46.94
N ALA A 112 -27.97 -1.04 48.03
CA ALA A 112 -26.66 -1.68 48.23
C ALA A 112 -26.24 -2.62 47.08
N ASN A 113 -27.18 -3.36 46.49
CA ASN A 113 -26.85 -4.23 45.36
C ASN A 113 -26.56 -3.47 44.05
N ALA A 114 -27.33 -2.41 43.79
CA ALA A 114 -27.14 -1.56 42.62
C ALA A 114 -25.81 -0.79 42.73
N LEU A 115 -25.46 -0.24 43.90
CA LEU A 115 -24.17 0.41 44.15
C LEU A 115 -22.97 -0.53 43.94
N ARG A 116 -23.02 -1.77 44.45
CA ARG A 116 -21.97 -2.76 44.21
C ARG A 116 -21.84 -3.16 42.73
N THR A 117 -22.95 -3.15 42.00
CA THR A 117 -22.94 -3.43 40.56
C THR A 117 -22.37 -2.24 39.79
N TYR A 118 -22.67 -1.01 40.24
CA TYR A 118 -22.16 0.23 39.67
C TYR A 118 -20.64 0.29 39.77
N ASP A 119 -20.09 0.06 40.96
CA ASP A 119 -18.64 -0.04 41.22
C ASP A 119 -17.94 -1.02 40.26
N LYS A 120 -18.53 -2.20 40.05
CA LYS A 120 -18.01 -3.17 39.08
C LYS A 120 -18.13 -2.68 37.64
N TYR A 121 -19.22 -1.99 37.29
CA TYR A 121 -19.49 -1.57 35.92
C TYR A 121 -18.54 -0.48 35.45
N ILE A 122 -18.18 0.44 36.34
CA ILE A 122 -17.27 1.56 36.05
C ILE A 122 -15.81 1.13 36.06
N ASN A 123 -15.48 0.02 36.72
CA ASN A 123 -14.10 -0.45 36.83
C ASN A 123 -13.61 -1.12 35.52
N GLN A 124 -12.68 -0.47 34.81
CA GLN A 124 -12.08 -1.00 33.58
C GLN A 124 -11.24 -2.28 33.77
N HIS A 125 -10.82 -2.59 34.99
CA HIS A 125 -10.08 -3.81 35.32
C HIS A 125 -11.00 -4.98 35.73
N PHE A 126 -12.30 -4.73 35.94
CA PHE A 126 -13.25 -5.79 36.20
C PHE A 126 -13.67 -6.47 34.89
N ARG A 127 -13.17 -7.68 34.65
CA ARG A 127 -13.39 -8.41 33.41
C ARG A 127 -14.89 -8.51 33.07
N GLY A 128 -15.24 -8.07 31.86
CA GLY A 128 -16.61 -8.09 31.36
C GLY A 128 -17.49 -6.95 31.87
N SER A 129 -16.96 -6.02 32.67
CA SER A 129 -17.64 -4.77 32.95
C SER A 129 -17.84 -3.96 31.66
N PRO A 130 -18.87 -3.12 31.60
CA PRO A 130 -19.04 -2.12 30.55
C PRO A 130 -17.74 -1.36 30.21
N MET A 131 -17.07 -0.77 31.21
CA MET A 131 -15.82 -0.03 30.97
C MET A 131 -14.65 -0.93 30.56
N ASN A 132 -14.57 -2.17 31.06
CA ASN A 132 -13.56 -3.13 30.65
C ASN A 132 -13.69 -3.51 29.17
N LEU A 133 -14.92 -3.71 28.68
CA LEU A 133 -15.16 -4.04 27.27
C LEU A 133 -14.77 -2.88 26.35
N TYR A 134 -15.05 -1.64 26.76
CA TYR A 134 -14.61 -0.44 26.04
C TYR A 134 -13.07 -0.31 26.03
N ALA A 135 -12.44 -0.40 27.20
CA ALA A 135 -10.97 -0.37 27.33
C ALA A 135 -10.30 -1.47 26.51
N THR A 136 -10.86 -2.68 26.53
CA THR A 136 -10.36 -3.83 25.76
C THR A 136 -10.40 -3.55 24.26
N ALA A 137 -11.49 -2.96 23.74
CA ALA A 137 -11.61 -2.62 22.33
C ALA A 137 -10.60 -1.54 21.89
N ALA A 138 -10.31 -0.58 22.78
CA ALA A 138 -9.37 0.51 22.57
C ALA A 138 -7.89 0.09 22.69
N ASN A 139 -7.59 -1.04 23.32
CA ASN A 139 -6.22 -1.45 23.59
C ASN A 139 -5.59 -2.15 22.39
N ARG A 140 -4.61 -1.53 21.74
CA ARG A 140 -3.89 -2.12 20.60
C ARG A 140 -3.08 -3.38 20.90
N ASP A 141 -2.74 -3.63 22.17
CA ASP A 141 -1.95 -4.79 22.60
C ASP A 141 -2.85 -5.97 22.98
N TYR A 142 -4.17 -5.74 23.08
CA TYR A 142 -5.14 -6.81 23.31
C TYR A 142 -5.50 -7.50 22.00
N ARG A 143 -5.08 -8.76 21.84
CA ARG A 143 -5.32 -9.55 20.62
C ARG A 143 -6.80 -9.55 20.24
N GLU A 144 -7.08 -9.34 18.95
CA GLU A 144 -8.44 -9.24 18.38
C GLU A 144 -9.27 -8.04 18.84
N SER A 145 -8.72 -7.10 19.62
CA SER A 145 -9.37 -5.81 19.85
C SER A 145 -9.51 -5.01 18.55
N THR A 146 -10.42 -4.04 18.55
CA THR A 146 -10.61 -3.13 17.41
C THR A 146 -9.30 -2.44 17.02
N MET A 147 -8.54 -1.95 18.00
CA MET A 147 -7.27 -1.28 17.74
C MET A 147 -6.14 -2.25 17.37
N TRP A 148 -6.13 -3.46 17.90
CA TRP A 148 -5.16 -4.50 17.51
C TRP A 148 -5.35 -4.91 16.05
N VAL A 149 -6.60 -5.13 15.61
CA VAL A 149 -6.90 -5.49 14.21
C VAL A 149 -6.45 -4.36 13.27
N TYR A 150 -6.70 -3.11 13.65
CA TYR A 150 -6.30 -1.97 12.84
C TYR A 150 -4.76 -1.82 12.78
N SER A 151 -4.08 -1.85 13.91
CA SER A 151 -2.61 -1.80 13.99
C SER A 151 -1.95 -2.94 13.20
N THR A 152 -2.48 -4.17 13.33
CA THR A 152 -1.98 -5.35 12.62
C THR A 152 -2.11 -5.21 11.11
N ALA A 153 -3.21 -4.63 10.62
CA ALA A 153 -3.41 -4.38 9.19
C ALA A 153 -2.39 -3.37 8.61
N LEU A 154 -1.87 -2.47 9.44
CA LEU A 154 -0.87 -1.46 9.08
C LEU A 154 0.58 -1.93 9.25
N ASN A 155 0.81 -3.03 9.97
CA ASN A 155 2.15 -3.53 10.25
C ASN A 155 2.74 -4.26 9.03
N GLU A 156 3.76 -3.67 8.40
CA GLU A 156 4.43 -4.24 7.23
C GLU A 156 5.25 -5.51 7.50
N ASN A 157 5.51 -5.82 8.78
CA ASN A 157 6.18 -7.04 9.22
C ASN A 157 5.21 -8.16 9.58
N PHE A 158 3.91 -7.87 9.67
CA PHE A 158 2.89 -8.87 9.90
C PHE A 158 2.53 -9.54 8.57
N ILE A 159 2.80 -10.85 8.45
CA ILE A 159 2.54 -11.61 7.24
C ILE A 159 1.08 -11.46 6.84
N ASP A 160 0.84 -11.23 5.56
CA ASP A 160 -0.49 -11.05 4.99
C ASP A 160 -1.30 -9.84 5.49
N SER A 161 -0.68 -8.93 6.27
CA SER A 161 -1.28 -7.63 6.53
C SER A 161 -1.48 -6.83 5.22
N LYS A 162 -2.33 -5.80 5.29
CA LYS A 162 -2.66 -4.99 4.12
C LYS A 162 -1.42 -4.28 3.60
N THR A 163 -0.63 -3.69 4.49
CA THR A 163 0.62 -3.01 4.13
C THR A 163 1.74 -3.98 3.76
N TRP A 164 1.82 -5.18 4.35
CA TRP A 164 2.76 -6.23 3.93
C TRP A 164 2.54 -6.62 2.47
N ARG A 165 1.28 -6.86 2.06
CA ARG A 165 0.96 -7.20 0.66
C ARG A 165 1.36 -6.10 -0.32
N TYR A 166 1.19 -4.84 0.09
CA TYR A 166 1.62 -3.70 -0.71
C TYR A 166 3.15 -3.60 -0.76
N SER A 167 3.85 -3.70 0.37
CA SER A 167 5.31 -3.64 0.44
C SER A 167 5.96 -4.75 -0.40
N LYS A 168 5.39 -5.97 -0.43
CA LYS A 168 5.86 -7.05 -1.31
C LYS A 168 5.66 -6.74 -2.78
N ALA A 169 4.55 -6.14 -3.18
CA ALA A 169 4.29 -5.82 -4.58
C ALA A 169 5.30 -4.82 -5.17
N ILE A 170 5.78 -3.87 -4.35
CA ILE A 170 6.74 -2.83 -4.76
C ILE A 170 8.21 -3.21 -4.53
N ASN A 171 8.49 -4.35 -3.88
CA ASN A 171 9.85 -4.76 -3.55
C ASN A 171 10.48 -5.55 -4.71
N PRO A 172 11.56 -5.06 -5.36
CA PRO A 172 12.20 -5.73 -6.49
C PRO A 172 13.00 -6.98 -6.09
N ASN A 173 13.20 -7.22 -4.80
CA ASN A 173 13.87 -8.41 -4.26
C ASN A 173 12.87 -9.51 -3.85
N TYR A 174 11.56 -9.22 -3.86
CA TYR A 174 10.55 -10.23 -3.59
C TYR A 174 10.20 -10.97 -4.87
N LEU A 175 10.44 -12.28 -4.89
CA LEU A 175 10.21 -13.13 -6.07
C LEU A 175 8.76 -12.97 -6.55
N ASP A 176 8.60 -12.90 -7.87
CA ASP A 176 7.31 -12.76 -8.56
C ASP A 176 6.50 -11.49 -8.25
N SER A 177 7.05 -10.56 -7.47
CA SER A 177 6.44 -9.24 -7.31
C SER A 177 6.37 -8.48 -8.63
N ALA A 178 5.47 -7.51 -8.70
CA ALA A 178 5.37 -6.64 -9.86
C ALA A 178 6.65 -5.81 -10.06
N ALA A 179 7.25 -5.29 -8.99
CA ALA A 179 8.53 -4.59 -9.07
C ALA A 179 9.69 -5.51 -9.51
N PHE A 180 9.71 -6.77 -9.05
CA PHE A 180 10.68 -7.77 -9.49
C PHE A 180 10.57 -8.01 -10.99
N LYS A 181 9.36 -8.25 -11.50
CA LYS A 181 9.11 -8.48 -12.94
C LYS A 181 9.59 -7.31 -13.79
N TYR A 182 9.30 -6.07 -13.38
CA TYR A 182 9.83 -4.88 -14.04
C TYR A 182 11.36 -4.86 -13.98
N SER A 183 11.95 -4.96 -12.79
CA SER A 183 13.41 -4.95 -12.58
C SER A 183 14.14 -5.95 -13.47
N LYS A 184 13.63 -7.19 -13.54
CA LYS A 184 14.21 -8.24 -14.38
C LYS A 184 14.07 -7.95 -15.86
N ALA A 185 12.94 -7.38 -16.29
CA ALA A 185 12.74 -7.07 -17.70
C ALA A 185 13.69 -5.99 -18.23
N VAL A 186 14.02 -4.99 -17.41
CA VAL A 186 14.98 -3.93 -17.77
C VAL A 186 16.44 -4.29 -17.54
N ASN A 187 16.74 -5.38 -16.82
CA ASN A 187 18.10 -5.79 -16.54
C ASN A 187 18.70 -6.55 -17.72
N GLU A 188 19.67 -5.95 -18.40
CA GLU A 188 20.37 -6.54 -19.54
C GLU A 188 21.25 -7.76 -19.22
N ASN A 189 21.52 -8.02 -17.94
CA ASN A 189 22.28 -9.19 -17.49
C ASN A 189 21.38 -10.29 -16.91
N TYR A 190 20.06 -10.05 -16.82
CA TYR A 190 19.13 -11.07 -16.38
C TYR A 190 18.81 -12.03 -17.53
N TYR A 191 18.91 -13.33 -17.26
CA TYR A 191 18.69 -14.36 -18.25
C TYR A 191 17.29 -14.26 -18.86
N ASP A 192 17.22 -14.35 -20.19
CA ASP A 192 16.01 -14.27 -20.99
C ASP A 192 15.23 -12.95 -20.88
N SER A 193 15.81 -11.91 -20.27
CA SER A 193 15.14 -10.61 -20.22
C SER A 193 15.02 -10.01 -21.63
N PRO A 194 13.99 -9.18 -21.90
CA PRO A 194 13.91 -8.42 -23.13
C PRO A 194 15.18 -7.59 -23.41
N MET A 195 15.73 -6.96 -22.37
CA MET A 195 16.95 -6.16 -22.50
C MET A 195 18.19 -7.01 -22.79
N GLN A 196 18.32 -8.20 -22.21
CA GLN A 196 19.42 -9.11 -22.53
C GLN A 196 19.33 -9.58 -23.99
N ARG A 197 18.14 -9.95 -24.46
CA ARG A 197 17.93 -10.36 -25.85
C ARG A 197 18.26 -9.23 -26.83
N LEU A 198 17.90 -7.99 -26.50
CA LEU A 198 18.30 -6.81 -27.27
C LEU A 198 19.83 -6.58 -27.25
N LYS A 199 20.49 -6.76 -26.11
CA LYS A 199 21.95 -6.67 -25.98
C LYS A 199 22.65 -7.64 -26.91
N HIS A 200 22.24 -8.91 -26.85
CA HIS A 200 22.78 -9.97 -27.68
C HIS A 200 22.56 -9.69 -29.16
N ALA A 201 21.34 -9.30 -29.56
CA ALA A 201 21.02 -8.98 -30.94
C ALA A 201 21.80 -7.77 -31.49
N SER A 202 22.17 -6.81 -30.63
CA SER A 202 22.90 -5.60 -30.99
C SER A 202 24.43 -5.79 -31.03
N SER A 203 24.94 -6.92 -30.54
CA SER A 203 26.38 -7.13 -30.32
C SER A 203 27.06 -7.84 -31.48
N LYS A 204 28.15 -7.27 -31.99
CA LYS A 204 29.05 -7.94 -32.96
C LYS A 204 29.83 -9.12 -32.37
N SER A 205 29.90 -9.22 -31.04
CA SER A 205 30.67 -10.26 -30.33
C SER A 205 29.80 -11.42 -29.86
N TYR A 206 28.47 -11.31 -29.97
CA TYR A 206 27.57 -12.37 -29.57
C TYR A 206 27.33 -13.32 -30.74
N TYR A 207 27.85 -14.55 -30.62
CA TYR A 207 27.68 -15.57 -31.64
C TYR A 207 26.20 -15.78 -31.96
N GLY A 208 25.87 -15.76 -33.26
CA GLY A 208 24.49 -15.93 -33.70
C GLY A 208 23.66 -14.64 -33.76
N SER A 209 24.14 -13.50 -33.27
CA SER A 209 23.42 -12.24 -33.44
C SER A 209 23.39 -11.80 -34.91
N PRO A 210 22.38 -11.02 -35.35
CA PRO A 210 22.36 -10.46 -36.71
C PRO A 210 23.61 -9.64 -37.03
N ILE A 211 24.11 -8.90 -36.05
CA ILE A 211 25.30 -8.04 -36.18
C ILE A 211 26.58 -8.87 -36.30
N TYR A 212 26.72 -9.94 -35.52
CA TYR A 212 27.82 -10.91 -35.65
C TYR A 212 27.81 -11.57 -37.02
N GLN A 213 26.65 -12.08 -37.45
CA GLN A 213 26.50 -12.77 -38.74
C GLN A 213 26.88 -11.84 -39.90
N TYR A 214 26.46 -10.57 -39.86
CA TYR A 214 26.85 -9.57 -40.85
C TYR A 214 28.35 -9.24 -40.81
N TYR A 215 28.89 -8.99 -39.61
CA TYR A 215 30.29 -8.60 -39.43
C TYR A 215 31.27 -9.64 -40.00
N TYR A 216 30.95 -10.93 -39.85
CA TYR A 216 31.73 -12.04 -40.40
C TYR A 216 31.31 -12.47 -41.81
N GLY A 217 30.48 -11.68 -42.51
CA GLY A 217 30.10 -11.93 -43.90
C GLY A 217 29.16 -13.12 -44.13
N LYS A 218 28.54 -13.66 -43.08
CA LYS A 218 27.63 -14.82 -43.16
C LYS A 218 26.26 -14.46 -43.71
N ILE A 219 25.85 -13.19 -43.62
CA ILE A 219 24.61 -12.66 -44.19
C ILE A 219 24.82 -11.26 -44.80
N SER A 220 23.93 -10.85 -45.70
CA SER A 220 23.93 -9.49 -46.25
C SER A 220 23.50 -8.44 -45.22
N LYS A 221 23.88 -7.17 -45.44
CA LYS A 221 23.44 -6.04 -44.61
C LYS A 221 21.93 -5.96 -44.51
N THR A 222 21.22 -6.10 -45.63
CA THR A 222 19.75 -6.06 -45.67
C THR A 222 19.12 -7.14 -44.81
N LYS A 223 19.66 -8.37 -44.87
CA LYS A 223 19.17 -9.49 -44.04
C LYS A 223 19.42 -9.23 -42.56
N ALA A 224 20.61 -8.73 -42.21
CA ALA A 224 20.95 -8.38 -40.83
C ALA A 224 20.05 -7.28 -40.26
N GLN A 225 19.76 -6.25 -41.06
CA GLN A 225 18.83 -5.17 -40.70
C GLN A 225 17.41 -5.71 -40.45
N GLN A 226 16.92 -6.60 -41.31
CA GLN A 226 15.60 -7.22 -41.16
C GLN A 226 15.52 -8.09 -39.89
N GLU A 227 16.51 -8.95 -39.66
CA GLU A 227 16.57 -9.81 -38.48
C GLU A 227 16.68 -9.00 -37.19
N TYR A 228 17.54 -7.97 -37.17
CA TYR A 228 17.67 -7.05 -36.05
C TYR A 228 16.35 -6.32 -35.78
N ALA A 229 15.72 -5.74 -36.81
CA ALA A 229 14.46 -5.01 -36.67
C ALA A 229 13.34 -5.90 -36.11
N LYS A 230 13.27 -7.17 -36.53
CA LYS A 230 12.33 -8.16 -36.00
C LYS A 230 12.55 -8.40 -34.50
N ILE A 231 13.79 -8.66 -34.09
CA ILE A 231 14.11 -8.89 -32.67
C ILE A 231 13.84 -7.61 -31.86
N TYR A 232 14.24 -6.45 -32.38
CA TYR A 232 14.02 -5.16 -31.74
C TYR A 232 12.53 -4.93 -31.46
N LYS A 233 11.69 -5.06 -32.48
CA LYS A 233 10.23 -4.92 -32.35
C LYS A 233 9.68 -5.89 -31.30
N GLN A 234 9.99 -7.17 -31.42
CA GLN A 234 9.45 -8.20 -30.51
C GLN A 234 9.85 -7.95 -29.05
N GLN A 235 11.12 -7.63 -28.79
CA GLN A 235 11.59 -7.45 -27.42
C GLN A 235 11.16 -6.11 -26.82
N THR A 236 11.03 -5.05 -27.62
CA THR A 236 10.48 -3.77 -27.14
C THR A 236 8.99 -3.90 -26.81
N GLU A 237 8.21 -4.61 -27.62
CA GLU A 237 6.81 -4.96 -27.31
C GLU A 237 6.70 -5.79 -26.02
N ARG A 238 7.52 -6.85 -25.88
CA ARG A 238 7.57 -7.67 -24.65
C ARG A 238 7.95 -6.84 -23.43
N LEU A 239 8.96 -5.97 -23.54
CA LEU A 239 9.38 -5.09 -22.46
C LEU A 239 8.24 -4.16 -22.03
N ASN A 240 7.62 -3.47 -22.99
CA ASN A 240 6.52 -2.55 -22.73
C ASN A 240 5.31 -3.26 -22.10
N ALA A 241 4.98 -4.46 -22.55
CA ALA A 241 3.92 -5.27 -21.94
C ALA A 241 4.22 -5.59 -20.46
N ILE A 242 5.44 -6.01 -20.14
CA ILE A 242 5.85 -6.28 -18.75
C ILE A 242 5.80 -5.01 -17.91
N ILE A 243 6.30 -3.88 -18.43
CA ILE A 243 6.30 -2.60 -17.73
C ILE A 243 4.87 -2.16 -17.43
N THR A 244 4.01 -2.13 -18.44
CA THR A 244 2.60 -1.73 -18.29
C THR A 244 1.90 -2.61 -17.27
N LYS A 245 2.04 -3.93 -17.38
CA LYS A 245 1.43 -4.88 -16.45
C LYS A 245 1.94 -4.70 -15.02
N SER A 246 3.25 -4.54 -14.84
CA SER A 246 3.86 -4.33 -13.52
C SER A 246 3.37 -3.03 -12.87
N LYS A 247 3.33 -1.93 -13.64
CA LYS A 247 2.80 -0.65 -13.16
C LYS A 247 1.33 -0.73 -12.78
N GLN A 248 0.52 -1.42 -13.60
CA GLN A 248 -0.89 -1.65 -13.33
C GLN A 248 -1.09 -2.49 -12.06
N ASP A 249 -0.33 -3.57 -11.88
CA ASP A 249 -0.43 -4.43 -10.70
C ASP A 249 -0.05 -3.69 -9.41
N ILE A 250 0.98 -2.84 -9.45
CA ILE A 250 1.35 -1.97 -8.32
C ILE A 250 0.24 -0.96 -8.02
N ALA A 251 -0.30 -0.30 -9.05
CA ALA A 251 -1.38 0.69 -8.87
C ALA A 251 -2.66 0.04 -8.31
N ASN A 252 -3.04 -1.13 -8.83
CA ASN A 252 -4.17 -1.90 -8.33
C ASN A 252 -3.96 -2.34 -6.88
N ARG A 253 -2.75 -2.81 -6.54
CA ARG A 253 -2.43 -3.17 -5.15
C ARG A 253 -2.55 -1.97 -4.22
N ALA A 254 -2.01 -0.81 -4.62
CA ALA A 254 -2.10 0.42 -3.83
C ALA A 254 -3.57 0.81 -3.59
N GLU A 255 -4.39 0.80 -4.63
CA GLU A 255 -5.80 1.17 -4.55
C GLU A 255 -6.62 0.21 -3.69
N VAL A 256 -6.44 -1.11 -3.86
CA VAL A 256 -7.11 -2.11 -3.02
C VAL A 256 -6.72 -1.94 -1.56
N THR A 257 -5.42 -1.75 -1.28
CA THR A 257 -4.91 -1.58 0.09
C THR A 257 -5.53 -0.33 0.74
N ARG A 258 -5.65 0.77 -0.02
CA ARG A 258 -6.30 2.01 0.41
C ARG A 258 -7.78 1.78 0.75
N GLN A 259 -8.52 1.13 -0.14
CA GLN A 259 -9.94 0.83 0.09
C GLN A 259 -10.14 -0.06 1.33
N GLU A 260 -9.31 -1.08 1.50
CA GLU A 260 -9.36 -1.97 2.66
C GLU A 260 -9.07 -1.22 3.96
N LEU A 261 -8.09 -0.31 3.98
CA LEU A 261 -7.74 0.47 5.16
C LEU A 261 -8.73 1.61 5.44
N ASP A 262 -9.32 2.24 4.43
CA ASP A 262 -10.41 3.22 4.59
C ASP A 262 -11.64 2.55 5.22
N LEU A 263 -12.01 1.36 4.73
CA LEU A 263 -13.11 0.59 5.28
C LEU A 263 -12.82 0.13 6.72
N LEU A 264 -11.60 -0.34 6.97
CA LEU A 264 -11.19 -0.76 8.31
C LEU A 264 -11.23 0.42 9.28
N HIS A 265 -10.74 1.59 8.90
CA HIS A 265 -10.82 2.80 9.70
C HIS A 265 -12.27 3.13 10.10
N ALA A 266 -13.18 3.17 9.11
CA ALA A 266 -14.59 3.46 9.37
C ALA A 266 -15.22 2.43 10.32
N LYS A 267 -14.95 1.14 10.10
CA LYS A 267 -15.41 0.06 11.00
C LYS A 267 -14.84 0.19 12.40
N SER A 268 -13.57 0.57 12.54
CA SER A 268 -12.93 0.77 13.84
C SER A 268 -13.56 1.95 14.58
N VAL A 269 -13.82 3.06 13.89
CA VAL A 269 -14.56 4.20 14.44
C VAL A 269 -15.94 3.78 14.93
N ASP A 270 -16.73 3.09 14.10
CA ASP A 270 -18.06 2.64 14.47
C ASP A 270 -18.04 1.68 15.66
N ALA A 271 -17.12 0.71 15.67
CA ALA A 271 -17.03 -0.28 16.73
C ALA A 271 -16.58 0.33 18.07
N LEU A 272 -15.64 1.27 18.05
CA LEU A 272 -15.19 1.97 19.26
C LEU A 272 -16.30 2.86 19.82
N GLU A 273 -16.99 3.60 18.94
CA GLU A 273 -18.14 4.43 19.35
C GLU A 273 -19.24 3.56 19.95
N GLN A 274 -19.61 2.45 19.30
CA GLN A 274 -20.62 1.55 19.81
C GLN A 274 -20.25 0.98 21.19
N ARG A 275 -18.99 0.60 21.39
CA ARG A 275 -18.52 0.09 22.69
C ARG A 275 -18.61 1.13 23.79
N ARG A 276 -18.26 2.39 23.47
CA ARG A 276 -18.41 3.52 24.38
C ARG A 276 -19.87 3.75 24.74
N GLU A 277 -20.74 3.85 23.74
CA GLU A 277 -22.18 4.09 23.92
C GLU A 277 -22.85 2.98 24.74
N GLU A 278 -22.56 1.72 24.43
CA GLU A 278 -23.03 0.57 25.20
C GLU A 278 -22.56 0.63 26.66
N ALA A 279 -21.32 1.09 26.89
CA ALA A 279 -20.77 1.17 28.22
C ALA A 279 -21.47 2.24 29.07
N LEU A 280 -21.49 3.47 28.56
CA LEU A 280 -22.10 4.62 29.24
C LEU A 280 -23.60 4.43 29.43
N LYS A 281 -24.30 3.83 28.46
CA LYS A 281 -25.72 3.52 28.61
C LYS A 281 -25.99 2.55 29.76
N LYS A 282 -25.25 1.44 29.84
CA LYS A 282 -25.45 0.46 30.94
C LYS A 282 -25.19 1.05 32.31
N ILE A 283 -24.19 1.92 32.40
CA ILE A 283 -23.84 2.63 33.64
C ILE A 283 -24.93 3.65 33.99
N SER A 284 -25.39 4.44 33.01
CA SER A 284 -26.47 5.42 33.15
C SER A 284 -27.79 4.80 33.57
N ASP A 285 -28.21 3.69 32.94
CA ASP A 285 -29.43 2.97 33.31
C ASP A 285 -29.38 2.49 34.77
N LEU A 286 -28.21 2.06 35.24
CA LEU A 286 -28.01 1.66 36.64
C LEU A 286 -28.00 2.86 37.59
N ARG A 287 -27.43 4.00 37.16
CA ARG A 287 -27.48 5.26 37.92
C ARG A 287 -28.92 5.72 38.14
N ILE A 288 -29.77 5.65 37.12
CA ILE A 288 -31.20 5.97 37.21
C ILE A 288 -31.89 5.09 38.27
N GLN A 289 -31.55 3.80 38.36
CA GLN A 289 -32.12 2.92 39.38
C GLN A 289 -31.70 3.33 40.81
N ILE A 290 -30.51 3.90 40.97
CA ILE A 290 -29.98 4.30 42.29
C ILE A 290 -30.56 5.65 42.72
N CYS A 291 -30.55 6.66 41.84
CA CYS A 291 -30.84 8.04 42.23
C CYS A 291 -31.90 8.75 41.38
N GLY A 292 -32.49 8.08 40.37
CA GLY A 292 -33.50 8.66 39.48
C GLY A 292 -32.94 9.49 38.33
N GLU A 293 -31.62 9.68 38.25
CA GLU A 293 -30.96 10.53 37.25
C GLU A 293 -29.89 9.75 36.47
N GLY A 294 -29.85 9.93 35.15
CA GLY A 294 -28.86 9.31 34.26
C GLY A 294 -27.63 10.17 34.00
N LEU A 295 -26.65 9.58 33.33
CA LEU A 295 -25.51 10.29 32.74
C LEU A 295 -25.90 10.87 31.38
N SER A 296 -25.23 11.95 30.97
CA SER A 296 -25.34 12.55 29.64
C SER A 296 -23.97 12.58 28.97
N TRP A 297 -23.93 12.28 27.68
CA TRP A 297 -22.70 12.32 26.89
C TRP A 297 -23.01 12.59 25.42
N GLU A 298 -22.05 13.19 24.73
CA GLU A 298 -22.10 13.39 23.28
C GLU A 298 -21.32 12.29 22.56
N PRO A 299 -21.61 12.05 21.26
CA PRO A 299 -20.81 11.18 20.43
C PRO A 299 -19.34 11.62 20.42
N LEU A 300 -18.42 10.67 20.58
CA LEU A 300 -16.98 10.95 20.62
C LEU A 300 -16.42 11.02 19.20
N LEU A 301 -16.66 9.98 18.40
CA LEU A 301 -15.98 9.75 17.12
C LEU A 301 -16.85 10.07 15.91
N LYS A 302 -18.18 9.99 16.05
CA LYS A 302 -19.11 10.37 14.99
C LYS A 302 -19.34 11.88 15.03
N LYS A 303 -19.28 12.54 13.86
CA LYS A 303 -19.73 13.93 13.79
C LYS A 303 -21.23 13.96 14.11
N PRO A 304 -21.72 14.92 14.91
CA PRO A 304 -23.15 15.12 15.06
C PRO A 304 -23.75 15.26 13.67
N ALA A 305 -24.83 14.51 13.40
CA ALA A 305 -25.58 14.68 12.17
C ALA A 305 -25.92 16.17 12.06
N GLN A 306 -25.48 16.82 10.98
CA GLN A 306 -25.88 18.19 10.71
C GLN A 306 -27.41 18.18 10.62
N GLN A 307 -28.05 18.71 11.67
CA GLN A 307 -29.49 18.99 11.69
C GLN A 307 -29.80 20.10 10.68
#